data_AF-A0A6L6X1T6-F1
#
_entry.id   AF-A0A6L6X1T6-F1
#
_cell.length_a   1.000
_cell.length_b   1.000
_cell.length_c   1.000
_cell.angle_alpha   90.00
_cell.angle_beta   90.00
_cell.angle_gamma   90.00
#
_symmetry.space_group_name_H-M   'P 1'
#
loop_
_entity.id
_entity.type
_entity.pdbx_description
1 polymer ?
#
loop_
_entity_poly.entity_id
_entity_poly.type
_entity_poly.pdbx_seq_one_letter_code
_entity_poly.pdbx_strand_id
1 'polypeptide(L)'
;MMRTVEAIDGLFGILDEGDLPADTADFSNGLVAVMTAGALIATGVAFGPVRVQTLTSLEPPPAADSQDEWEEIIEVTVQAPTGRLRAHSLEDSRYPRLPALSTQGSGPYRVRVHARGRAGAPSQADGDPVEDYLLQVWPAGTDRDTIILRGSERIERALREPWPTEHAPGLRTTDEEDELCVRLLRGGGSNPLSEPGRGNG
;
A
#
# COMPACT_ATOMS: atom_id res chain seq x y z
N MET A 1 17.38 2.98 0.95
CA MET A 1 17.19 2.85 2.42
C MET A 1 15.82 2.23 2.64
N MET A 2 15.74 1.19 3.47
CA MET A 2 14.47 0.59 3.89
C MET A 2 13.74 1.55 4.84
N ARG A 3 12.44 1.75 4.65
CA ARG A 3 11.59 2.51 5.59
C ARG A 3 10.34 1.71 5.91
N THR A 4 9.69 2.07 7.01
CA THR A 4 8.42 1.47 7.41
C THR A 4 7.26 2.26 6.82
N VAL A 5 6.27 1.55 6.28
CA VAL A 5 4.96 2.09 5.89
C VAL A 5 3.92 1.31 6.65
N GLU A 6 2.87 1.98 7.09
CA GLU A 6 1.74 1.31 7.71
C GLU A 6 0.78 0.83 6.63
N ALA A 7 0.53 -0.48 6.63
CA ALA A 7 -0.53 -1.10 5.86
C ALA A 7 -1.85 -0.99 6.63
N ILE A 8 -2.90 -0.57 5.94
CA ILE A 8 -4.26 -0.40 6.46
C ILE A 8 -5.20 -1.17 5.54
N ASP A 9 -6.11 -1.96 6.10
CA ASP A 9 -6.98 -2.88 5.34
C ASP A 9 -6.23 -3.79 4.35
N GLY A 10 -4.99 -4.13 4.71
CA GLY A 10 -4.08 -4.91 3.91
C GLY A 10 -3.54 -4.19 2.68
N LEU A 11 -3.44 -2.87 2.73
CA LEU A 11 -3.03 -2.03 1.62
C LEU A 11 -2.07 -0.92 2.07
N PHE A 12 -1.12 -0.60 1.18
CA PHE A 12 -0.46 0.70 1.15
C PHE A 12 -0.40 1.21 -0.29
N GLY A 13 -0.19 2.51 -0.49
CA GLY A 13 -0.29 3.13 -1.81
C GLY A 13 1.04 3.60 -2.39
N ILE A 14 1.12 3.66 -3.71
CA ILE A 14 1.94 4.63 -4.44
C ILE A 14 1.03 5.65 -5.11
N LEU A 15 0.95 6.86 -4.55
CA LEU A 15 -0.03 7.87 -4.89
C LEU A 15 0.63 9.08 -5.54
N ASP A 16 -0.04 9.66 -6.52
CA ASP A 16 0.41 10.88 -7.19
C ASP A 16 -0.25 12.09 -6.52
N GLU A 17 0.56 12.96 -5.90
CA GLU A 17 0.06 14.07 -5.06
C GLU A 17 -0.83 13.62 -3.86
N GLY A 18 -0.79 12.33 -3.51
CA GLY A 18 -1.63 11.77 -2.46
C GLY A 18 -3.07 11.51 -2.91
N ASP A 19 -3.38 11.65 -4.20
CA ASP A 19 -4.68 11.30 -4.76
C ASP A 19 -4.91 9.78 -4.72
N LEU A 20 -6.13 9.37 -4.35
CA LEU A 20 -6.51 7.97 -4.14
C LEU A 20 -7.83 7.65 -4.87
N PRO A 21 -7.80 7.44 -6.19
CA PRO A 21 -8.97 7.01 -6.97
C PRO A 21 -9.21 5.50 -6.83
N ALA A 22 -9.50 5.05 -5.61
CA ALA A 22 -9.58 3.63 -5.23
C ALA A 22 -10.68 2.84 -5.97
N ASP A 23 -11.74 3.51 -6.43
CA ASP A 23 -12.81 2.94 -7.26
C ASP A 23 -12.30 2.45 -8.63
N THR A 24 -11.12 2.91 -9.05
CA THR A 24 -10.50 2.54 -10.32
C THR A 24 -9.44 1.44 -10.19
N ALA A 25 -9.25 0.89 -9.00
CA ALA A 25 -8.19 -0.08 -8.71
C ALA A 25 -8.46 -1.46 -9.33
N ASP A 26 -7.53 -1.95 -10.14
CA ASP A 26 -7.58 -3.29 -10.74
C ASP A 26 -6.77 -4.32 -9.92
N PHE A 27 -7.46 -5.10 -9.08
CA PHE A 27 -6.85 -6.12 -8.22
C PHE A 27 -6.56 -7.47 -8.91
N SER A 28 -6.68 -7.56 -10.23
CA SER A 28 -6.64 -8.83 -10.99
C SER A 28 -5.38 -9.68 -10.77
N ASN A 29 -4.23 -9.08 -10.49
CA ASN A 29 -2.98 -9.80 -10.23
C ASN A 29 -2.73 -10.14 -8.75
N GLY A 30 -3.53 -9.63 -7.80
CA GLY A 30 -3.44 -9.95 -6.38
C GLY A 30 -2.25 -9.36 -5.59
N LEU A 31 -1.37 -8.57 -6.21
CA LEU A 31 -0.27 -7.86 -5.54
C LEU A 31 -0.30 -6.35 -5.76
N VAL A 32 -0.51 -5.90 -6.99
CA VAL A 32 -0.48 -4.48 -7.37
C VAL A 32 -1.80 -4.13 -8.04
N ALA A 33 -2.58 -3.25 -7.42
CA ALA A 33 -3.81 -2.75 -7.99
C ALA A 33 -3.57 -1.40 -8.67
N VAL A 34 -3.45 -1.41 -9.99
CA VAL A 34 -3.23 -0.19 -10.77
C VAL A 34 -4.51 0.64 -10.77
N MET A 35 -4.37 1.94 -10.53
CA MET A 35 -5.46 2.91 -10.57
C MET A 35 -5.29 3.86 -11.76
N THR A 36 -6.26 4.74 -11.99
CA THR A 36 -6.16 5.82 -12.99
C THR A 36 -4.99 6.78 -12.73
N ALA A 37 -4.62 6.97 -11.45
CA ALA A 37 -3.39 7.60 -11.01
C ALA A 37 -2.84 6.83 -9.79
N GLY A 38 -1.56 6.46 -9.82
CA GLY A 38 -0.99 5.64 -8.75
C GLY A 38 -1.39 4.16 -8.79
N ALA A 39 -1.09 3.45 -7.71
CA ALA A 39 -1.48 2.07 -7.49
C ALA A 39 -1.54 1.75 -5.99
N LEU A 40 -2.30 0.72 -5.63
CA LEU A 40 -2.30 0.11 -4.31
C LEU A 40 -1.46 -1.17 -4.32
N ILE A 41 -0.80 -1.47 -3.21
CA ILE A 41 -0.03 -2.69 -3.02
C ILE A 41 -0.71 -3.51 -1.93
N ALA A 42 -1.10 -4.73 -2.26
CA ALA A 42 -1.76 -5.66 -1.36
C ALA A 42 -0.76 -6.38 -0.45
N THR A 43 -1.01 -6.34 0.85
CA THR A 43 -0.21 -7.01 1.89
C THR A 43 -0.82 -8.33 2.34
N GLY A 44 -0.04 -9.13 3.06
CA GLY A 44 -0.52 -10.33 3.76
C GLY A 44 -1.12 -9.99 5.13
N VAL A 45 -0.58 -8.96 5.79
CA VAL A 45 -1.12 -8.37 7.02
C VAL A 45 -2.35 -7.51 6.73
N ALA A 46 -3.33 -7.47 7.63
CA ALA A 46 -4.47 -6.57 7.53
C ALA A 46 -4.13 -5.15 8.05
N PHE A 47 -3.38 -5.07 9.15
CA PHE A 47 -2.94 -3.82 9.73
C PHE A 47 -1.53 -3.95 10.29
N GLY A 48 -0.75 -2.88 10.18
CA GLY A 48 0.54 -2.73 10.86
C GLY A 48 1.70 -2.40 9.92
N PRO A 49 2.92 -2.32 10.47
CA PRO A 49 4.09 -1.89 9.73
C PRO A 49 4.54 -2.95 8.72
N VAL A 50 4.86 -2.50 7.50
CA VAL A 50 5.60 -3.25 6.49
C VAL A 50 6.88 -2.51 6.12
N ARG A 51 7.92 -3.26 5.70
CA ARG A 51 9.19 -2.68 5.28
C ARG A 51 9.18 -2.44 3.76
N VAL A 52 9.39 -1.19 3.36
CA VAL A 52 9.40 -0.75 1.96
C VAL A 52 10.73 -0.12 1.64
N GLN A 53 11.39 -0.66 0.62
CA GLN A 53 12.54 -0.06 -0.03
C GLN A 53 12.13 0.45 -1.41
N THR A 54 12.57 1.67 -1.73
CA THR A 54 12.33 2.28 -3.04
C THR A 54 13.66 2.51 -3.74
N LEU A 55 13.76 2.10 -5.00
CA LEU A 55 14.88 2.37 -5.89
C LEU A 55 14.34 3.03 -7.16
N THR A 56 14.91 4.19 -7.53
CA THR A 56 14.53 4.90 -8.74
C THR A 56 15.68 4.90 -9.73
N SER A 57 15.40 4.67 -11.00
CA SER A 57 16.36 4.68 -12.10
C SER A 57 15.80 5.45 -13.31
N LEU A 58 16.67 5.82 -14.25
CA LEU A 58 16.25 6.36 -15.55
C LEU A 58 16.04 5.25 -16.59
N GLU A 59 16.63 4.08 -16.36
CA GLU A 59 16.58 2.92 -17.24
C GLU A 59 16.00 1.71 -16.51
N PRO A 60 15.43 0.73 -17.24
CA PRO A 60 14.96 -0.52 -16.64
C PRO A 60 16.08 -1.19 -15.84
N PRO A 61 15.82 -1.60 -14.59
CA PRO A 61 16.78 -2.37 -13.81
C PRO A 61 17.05 -3.72 -14.48
N PRO A 62 18.20 -4.36 -14.18
CA PRO A 62 18.49 -5.72 -14.65
C PRO A 62 17.33 -6.67 -14.37
N ALA A 63 17.20 -7.73 -15.17
CA ALA A 63 16.21 -8.77 -14.92
C ALA A 63 16.33 -9.29 -13.47
N ALA A 64 15.19 -9.62 -12.86
CA ALA A 64 15.16 -10.20 -11.54
C ALA A 64 16.03 -11.47 -11.49
N ASP A 65 16.80 -11.64 -10.43
CA ASP A 65 17.67 -12.80 -10.26
C ASP A 65 16.81 -14.00 -9.85
N SER A 66 17.00 -15.15 -10.50
CA SER A 66 16.28 -16.36 -10.11
C SER A 66 16.66 -16.83 -8.70
N GLN A 67 17.85 -16.44 -8.20
CA GLN A 67 18.35 -16.76 -6.86
C GLN A 67 17.97 -15.73 -5.79
N ASP A 68 17.17 -14.72 -6.12
CA ASP A 68 16.71 -13.77 -5.12
C ASP A 68 15.73 -14.39 -4.11
N GLU A 69 15.68 -13.76 -2.93
CA GLU A 69 14.83 -14.15 -1.79
C GLU A 69 13.39 -13.62 -1.92
N TRP A 70 13.04 -13.06 -3.07
CA TRP A 70 11.70 -12.53 -3.34
C TRP A 70 10.76 -13.66 -3.76
N GLU A 71 9.57 -13.66 -3.16
CA GLU A 71 8.56 -14.70 -3.40
C GLU A 71 7.67 -14.35 -4.58
N GLU A 72 7.39 -13.05 -4.76
CA GLU A 72 6.53 -12.53 -5.83
C GLU A 72 7.19 -11.31 -6.46
N ILE A 73 7.10 -11.23 -7.79
CA ILE A 73 7.65 -10.11 -8.57
C ILE A 73 6.71 -9.80 -9.72
N ILE A 74 6.10 -8.62 -9.70
CA ILE A 74 5.21 -8.14 -10.75
C ILE A 74 5.68 -6.77 -11.24
N GLU A 75 5.65 -6.58 -12.55
CA GLU A 75 5.81 -5.27 -13.17
C GLU A 75 4.50 -4.74 -13.73
N VAL A 76 4.22 -3.47 -13.46
CA VAL A 76 3.07 -2.74 -13.99
C VAL A 76 3.48 -1.35 -14.48
N THR A 77 2.60 -0.73 -15.27
CA THR A 77 2.71 0.70 -15.61
C THR A 77 1.71 1.51 -14.80
N VAL A 78 2.19 2.53 -14.10
CA VAL A 78 1.40 3.45 -13.27
C VAL A 78 1.44 4.85 -13.85
N GLN A 79 0.32 5.57 -13.82
CA GLN A 79 0.26 6.96 -14.23
C GLN A 79 0.59 7.90 -13.06
N ALA A 80 1.44 8.90 -13.30
CA ALA A 80 1.71 10.01 -12.38
C ALA A 80 1.41 11.35 -13.08
N PRO A 81 0.13 11.76 -13.22
CA PRO A 81 -0.26 12.96 -13.98
C PRO A 81 0.39 14.26 -13.49
N THR A 82 0.63 14.39 -12.19
CA THR A 82 1.24 15.58 -11.56
C THR A 82 2.75 15.42 -11.36
N GLY A 83 3.28 14.21 -11.57
CA GLY A 83 4.70 13.90 -11.39
C GLY A 83 5.14 13.95 -9.93
N ARG A 84 4.22 13.72 -8.98
CA ARG A 84 4.47 13.71 -7.53
C ARG A 84 4.20 12.32 -6.93
N LEU A 85 4.52 11.26 -7.68
CA LEU A 85 4.34 9.88 -7.26
C LEU A 85 5.22 9.55 -6.06
N ARG A 86 4.61 9.05 -4.99
CA ARG A 86 5.28 8.69 -3.73
C ARG A 86 4.61 7.46 -3.13
N ALA A 87 5.34 6.72 -2.31
CA ALA A 87 4.72 5.70 -1.48
C ALA A 87 4.10 6.33 -0.21
N HIS A 88 2.90 5.89 0.14
CA HIS A 88 2.03 6.42 1.18
C HIS A 88 1.42 5.31 2.02
N SER A 89 1.26 5.55 3.32
CA SER A 89 0.21 4.87 4.09
C SER A 89 -1.14 5.51 3.74
N LEU A 90 -2.23 4.76 3.86
CA LEU A 90 -3.57 5.21 3.49
C LEU A 90 -4.24 6.09 4.57
N GLU A 91 -3.72 6.12 5.79
CA GLU A 91 -4.14 7.04 6.87
C GLU A 91 -2.94 7.79 7.50
N ASP A 92 -3.24 8.92 8.18
CA ASP A 92 -2.32 9.94 8.69
C ASP A 92 -1.07 9.36 9.41
N SER A 93 0.11 9.56 8.81
CA SER A 93 1.27 8.72 9.09
C SER A 93 2.20 9.32 10.17
N ARG A 94 2.33 8.61 11.30
CA ARG A 94 3.48 8.71 12.22
C ARG A 94 4.81 8.27 11.57
N TYR A 95 4.76 7.79 10.33
CA TYR A 95 5.89 7.23 9.58
C TYR A 95 6.55 8.25 8.64
N PRO A 96 7.88 8.17 8.46
CA PRO A 96 8.61 9.11 7.63
C PRO A 96 8.21 9.01 6.15
N ARG A 97 8.03 10.16 5.50
CA ARG A 97 7.72 10.22 4.06
C ARG A 97 8.77 9.46 3.23
N LEU A 98 8.31 8.59 2.34
CA LEU A 98 9.15 7.93 1.35
C LEU A 98 9.62 8.92 0.26
N PRO A 99 10.74 8.63 -0.44
CA PRO A 99 11.26 9.54 -1.45
C PRO A 99 10.30 9.60 -2.66
N ALA A 100 10.44 10.65 -3.47
CA ALA A 100 9.69 10.74 -4.72
C ALA A 100 10.11 9.60 -5.66
N LEU A 101 9.12 8.97 -6.29
CA LEU A 101 9.29 7.88 -7.24
C LEU A 101 9.31 8.40 -8.69
N SER A 102 8.65 9.52 -8.95
CA SER A 102 8.56 10.18 -10.25
C SER A 102 9.79 11.05 -10.56
N THR A 103 10.88 10.42 -10.99
CA THR A 103 12.16 11.11 -11.24
C THR A 103 12.18 12.03 -12.45
N GLN A 104 11.22 11.93 -13.37
CA GLN A 104 11.14 12.71 -14.62
C GLN A 104 9.87 13.56 -14.72
N GLY A 105 9.20 13.82 -13.60
CA GLY A 105 7.97 14.62 -13.57
C GLY A 105 6.75 13.82 -14.03
N SER A 106 5.82 14.50 -14.70
CA SER A 106 4.54 13.92 -15.12
C SER A 106 4.74 12.83 -16.18
N GLY A 107 3.97 11.75 -16.08
CA GLY A 107 3.92 10.71 -17.11
C GLY A 107 3.76 9.30 -16.54
N PRO A 108 3.88 8.29 -17.41
CA PRO A 108 3.82 6.91 -17.01
C PRO A 108 5.16 6.44 -16.42
N TYR A 109 5.09 5.60 -15.40
CA TYR A 109 6.25 4.96 -14.76
C TYR A 109 6.05 3.46 -14.72
N ARG A 110 7.11 2.71 -15.03
CA ARG A 110 7.16 1.28 -14.76
C ARG A 110 7.52 1.09 -13.31
N VAL A 111 6.80 0.19 -12.65
CA VAL A 111 7.00 -0.18 -11.26
C VAL A 111 7.15 -1.69 -11.21
N ARG A 112 8.34 -2.17 -10.83
CA ARG A 112 8.56 -3.57 -10.44
C ARG A 112 8.42 -3.68 -8.92
N VAL A 113 7.40 -4.41 -8.49
CA VAL A 113 7.13 -4.69 -7.09
C VAL A 113 7.63 -6.09 -6.78
N HIS A 114 8.57 -6.17 -5.83
CA HIS A 114 8.96 -7.44 -5.23
C HIS A 114 8.34 -7.51 -3.85
N ALA A 115 7.84 -8.69 -3.49
CA ALA A 115 7.27 -8.94 -2.18
C ALA A 115 7.76 -10.29 -1.62
N ARG A 116 7.88 -10.34 -0.29
CA ARG A 116 8.13 -11.59 0.44
C ARG A 116 7.52 -11.51 1.85
N GLY A 117 7.20 -12.68 2.40
CA GLY A 117 6.61 -12.80 3.73
C GLY A 117 5.09 -12.64 3.76
N ARG A 118 4.43 -12.45 2.59
CA ARG A 118 2.97 -12.22 2.48
C ARG A 118 2.12 -13.42 2.88
N ALA A 119 2.70 -14.62 2.88
CA ALA A 119 2.03 -15.84 3.35
C ALA A 119 2.16 -16.05 4.87
N GLY A 120 2.91 -15.17 5.56
CA GLY A 120 3.06 -15.19 7.02
C GLY A 120 1.73 -14.97 7.75
N ALA A 121 1.68 -15.38 9.01
CA ALA A 121 0.46 -15.27 9.82
C ALA A 121 -0.05 -13.82 9.89
N PRO A 122 -1.37 -13.57 9.78
CA PRO A 122 -1.94 -12.23 9.79
C PRO A 122 -1.70 -11.57 11.17
N SER A 123 -0.86 -10.53 11.16
CA SER A 123 -0.59 -9.51 12.20
C SER A 123 -0.60 -9.95 13.67
N GLN A 124 0.55 -9.85 14.34
CA GLN A 124 0.55 -9.38 15.72
C GLN A 124 0.63 -7.85 15.67
N ALA A 125 -0.38 -7.18 16.22
CA ALA A 125 -0.44 -5.72 16.31
C ALA A 125 0.76 -5.07 17.04
N ASP A 126 1.61 -5.87 17.70
CA ASP A 126 2.78 -5.46 18.48
C ASP A 126 4.12 -6.05 17.99
N GLY A 127 4.19 -6.60 16.77
CA GLY A 127 5.38 -7.32 16.24
C GLY A 127 6.27 -6.54 15.26
N ASP A 128 7.53 -6.99 15.12
CA ASP A 128 8.45 -6.53 14.06
C ASP A 128 7.83 -6.77 12.67
N PRO A 129 8.05 -5.87 11.69
CA PRO A 129 7.50 -5.99 10.35
C PRO A 129 7.99 -7.27 9.64
N VAL A 130 7.05 -8.19 9.42
CA VAL A 130 7.29 -9.52 8.83
C VAL A 130 7.28 -9.54 7.30
N GLU A 131 6.82 -8.46 6.66
CA GLU A 131 6.75 -8.32 5.20
C GLU A 131 7.75 -7.28 4.70
N ASP A 132 8.42 -7.64 3.60
CA ASP A 132 9.34 -6.78 2.88
C ASP A 132 8.82 -6.52 1.46
N TYR A 133 9.02 -5.28 1.01
CA TYR A 133 8.68 -4.80 -0.31
C TYR A 133 9.83 -4.03 -0.93
N LEU A 134 10.13 -4.32 -2.19
CA LEU A 134 11.06 -3.53 -3.00
C LEU A 134 10.33 -2.97 -4.22
N LEU A 135 10.25 -1.65 -4.29
CA LEU A 135 9.69 -0.89 -5.40
C LEU A 135 10.85 -0.36 -6.26
N GLN A 136 11.03 -0.94 -7.45
CA GLN A 136 11.93 -0.37 -8.46
C GLN A 136 11.11 0.43 -9.47
N VAL A 137 11.46 1.70 -9.67
CA VAL A 137 10.67 2.63 -10.49
C VAL A 137 11.54 3.31 -11.53
N TRP A 138 11.07 3.34 -12.78
CA TRP A 138 11.72 4.05 -13.89
C TRP A 138 10.67 4.60 -14.85
N PRO A 139 10.99 5.64 -15.66
CA PRO A 139 10.07 6.16 -16.67
C PRO A 139 9.61 5.05 -17.61
N ALA A 140 8.30 4.95 -17.84
CA ALA A 140 7.76 4.00 -18.81
C ALA A 140 7.83 4.58 -20.23
N GLY A 141 8.03 3.69 -21.20
CA GLY A 141 7.69 3.98 -22.59
C GLY A 141 6.18 3.90 -22.82
N THR A 142 5.78 3.36 -23.97
CA THR A 142 4.37 3.16 -24.32
C THR A 142 3.77 1.87 -23.75
N ASP A 143 4.59 1.04 -23.10
CA ASP A 143 4.19 -0.24 -22.55
C ASP A 143 3.22 -0.06 -21.36
N ARG A 144 2.12 -0.83 -21.38
CA ARG A 144 1.09 -0.86 -20.34
C ARG A 144 0.81 -2.27 -19.82
N ASP A 145 1.58 -3.25 -20.26
CA ASP A 145 1.32 -4.65 -19.94
C ASP A 145 1.70 -4.96 -18.50
N THR A 146 0.89 -5.79 -17.84
CA THR A 146 1.27 -6.38 -16.55
C THR A 146 2.13 -7.61 -16.82
N ILE A 147 3.34 -7.65 -16.25
CA ILE A 147 4.28 -8.76 -16.41
C ILE A 147 4.49 -9.42 -15.05
N ILE A 148 4.10 -10.69 -14.94
CA ILE A 148 4.35 -11.49 -13.75
C ILE A 148 5.68 -12.21 -13.94
N LEU A 149 6.74 -11.70 -13.30
CA LEU A 149 8.08 -12.28 -13.36
C LEU A 149 8.23 -13.45 -12.40
N ARG A 150 7.54 -13.40 -11.25
CA ARG A 150 7.48 -14.46 -10.26
C ARG A 150 6.12 -14.44 -9.56
N GLY A 151 5.43 -15.57 -9.56
CA GLY A 151 4.11 -15.73 -8.94
C GLY A 151 4.14 -16.56 -7.66
N SER A 152 2.99 -16.63 -7.01
CA SER A 152 2.69 -17.50 -5.87
C SER A 152 1.26 -18.05 -6.00
N GLU A 153 0.86 -18.98 -5.14
CA GLU A 153 -0.55 -19.44 -5.07
C GLU A 153 -1.53 -18.26 -4.88
N ARG A 154 -1.12 -17.19 -4.20
CA ARG A 154 -1.95 -16.00 -4.01
C ARG A 154 -2.18 -15.25 -5.32
N ILE A 155 -1.13 -15.12 -6.13
CA ILE A 155 -1.20 -14.52 -7.48
C ILE A 155 -2.04 -15.42 -8.39
N GLU A 156 -1.77 -16.73 -8.40
CA GLU A 156 -2.50 -17.70 -9.22
C GLU A 156 -3.99 -17.73 -8.91
N ARG A 157 -4.35 -17.66 -7.62
CA ARG A 157 -5.74 -17.55 -7.18
C ARG A 157 -6.38 -16.26 -7.67
N ALA A 158 -5.71 -15.12 -7.53
CA ALA A 158 -6.23 -13.83 -7.99
C ALA A 158 -6.48 -13.81 -9.51
N LEU A 159 -5.60 -14.42 -10.30
CA LEU A 159 -5.76 -14.51 -11.75
C LEU A 159 -6.92 -15.43 -12.17
N ARG A 160 -7.22 -16.47 -11.39
CA ARG A 160 -8.29 -17.43 -11.67
C ARG A 160 -9.66 -16.88 -11.29
N GLU A 161 -9.70 -16.14 -10.19
CA GLU A 161 -10.87 -15.48 -9.66
C GLU A 161 -10.61 -13.97 -9.62
N PRO A 162 -10.47 -13.34 -10.81
CA PRO A 162 -10.27 -11.90 -10.86
C PRO A 162 -11.45 -11.27 -10.15
N TRP A 163 -11.14 -10.43 -9.16
CA TRP A 163 -12.14 -9.76 -8.36
C TRP A 163 -13.15 -9.09 -9.30
N PRO A 164 -14.47 -9.30 -9.15
CA PRO A 164 -15.44 -8.70 -10.04
C PRO A 164 -15.21 -7.19 -10.03
N THR A 165 -14.99 -6.58 -11.19
CA THR A 165 -14.77 -5.13 -11.32
C THR A 165 -15.95 -4.33 -10.74
N GLU A 166 -17.11 -4.98 -10.59
CA GLU A 166 -18.35 -4.47 -9.98
C GLU A 166 -18.40 -4.56 -8.44
N HIS A 167 -17.46 -5.26 -7.80
CA HIS A 167 -17.49 -5.54 -6.37
C HIS A 167 -16.17 -5.23 -5.66
N ALA A 168 -15.32 -4.30 -6.15
CA ALA A 168 -14.24 -3.71 -5.33
C ALA A 168 -14.73 -3.68 -3.88
N PRO A 169 -14.00 -4.25 -2.89
CA PRO A 169 -14.49 -4.19 -1.53
C PRO A 169 -14.86 -2.74 -1.36
N GLY A 170 -16.15 -2.48 -1.14
CA GLY A 170 -16.51 -1.18 -0.69
C GLY A 170 -15.60 -1.02 0.50
N LEU A 171 -14.61 -0.13 0.38
CA LEU A 171 -14.36 0.80 1.46
C LEU A 171 -15.78 1.20 1.80
N ARG A 172 -16.36 0.56 2.82
CA ARG A 172 -17.81 0.54 2.96
C ARG A 172 -18.13 2.01 3.07
N THR A 173 -18.80 2.54 2.06
CA THR A 173 -19.36 3.88 2.13
C THR A 173 -20.55 3.74 3.04
N THR A 174 -20.27 3.51 4.30
CA THR A 174 -21.23 3.66 5.36
C THR A 174 -20.67 4.82 6.14
N ASP A 175 -21.40 5.93 6.04
CA ASP A 175 -21.28 7.12 6.88
C ASP A 175 -21.08 6.78 8.38
N GLU A 176 -21.30 5.52 8.80
CA GLU A 176 -20.97 4.92 10.10
C GLU A 176 -19.46 4.81 10.41
N GLU A 177 -18.56 4.52 9.45
CA GLU A 177 -17.11 4.47 9.71
C GLU A 177 -16.52 5.89 9.80
N ASP A 178 -17.02 6.82 8.99
CA ASP A 178 -16.74 8.25 9.13
C ASP A 178 -17.31 8.81 10.44
N GLU A 179 -18.51 8.39 10.88
CA GLU A 179 -19.04 8.75 12.20
C GLU A 179 -18.21 8.13 13.34
N LEU A 180 -17.68 6.91 13.18
CA LEU A 180 -16.80 6.28 14.17
C LEU A 180 -15.47 7.03 14.26
N CYS A 181 -14.87 7.40 13.12
CA CYS A 181 -13.70 8.27 13.05
C CYS A 181 -13.99 9.65 13.67
N VAL A 182 -15.10 10.30 13.31
CA VAL A 182 -15.49 11.63 13.84
C VAL A 182 -15.82 11.59 15.34
N ARG A 183 -16.40 10.50 15.87
CA ARG A 183 -16.68 10.33 17.31
C ARG A 183 -15.41 10.09 18.12
N LEU A 184 -14.46 9.33 17.59
CA LEU A 184 -13.15 9.13 18.21
C LEU A 184 -12.31 10.41 18.19
N LEU A 185 -12.47 11.27 17.17
CA LEU A 185 -11.81 12.58 17.06
C LEU A 185 -12.35 13.65 18.03
N ARG A 186 -13.60 13.55 18.52
CA ARG A 186 -14.17 14.49 19.52
C ARG A 186 -14.03 14.04 20.97
N GLY A 187 -13.60 12.80 21.23
CA GLY A 187 -13.56 12.18 22.54
C GLY A 187 -12.18 12.16 23.22
N GLY A 188 -11.34 13.18 23.01
CA GLY A 188 -9.99 13.27 23.58
C GLY A 188 -9.84 14.34 24.66
N GLY A 189 -10.82 14.50 25.54
CA GLY A 189 -10.77 15.42 26.68
C GLY A 189 -10.74 14.65 27.99
N SER A 190 -9.55 14.24 28.43
CA SER A 190 -9.33 13.76 29.79
C SER A 190 -9.85 14.78 30.79
N ASN A 191 -10.71 14.37 31.73
CA ASN A 191 -10.78 15.04 33.02
C ASN A 191 -10.53 13.99 34.12
N PRO A 192 -9.65 14.27 35.09
CA PRO A 192 -9.21 13.32 36.08
C PRO A 192 -10.33 13.07 37.09
N LEU A 193 -10.45 11.81 37.55
CA LEU A 193 -11.16 11.48 38.78
C LEU A 193 -10.49 12.25 39.93
N SER A 194 -11.08 13.38 40.31
CA SER A 194 -10.86 14.00 41.62
C SER A 194 -11.89 13.40 42.57
N GLU A 195 -11.41 12.75 43.63
CA GLU A 195 -12.22 12.46 44.81
C GLU A 195 -12.85 13.75 45.37
N PRO A 196 -14.04 13.64 45.96
CA PRO A 196 -14.28 14.36 47.19
C PRO A 196 -14.67 13.39 48.31
N GLY A 197 -13.77 13.24 49.27
CA GLY A 197 -14.18 12.92 50.62
C GLY A 197 -15.00 14.08 51.19
N ARG A 198 -16.26 13.82 51.56
CA ARG A 198 -16.90 14.21 52.83
C ARG A 198 -18.39 13.88 52.82
N GLY A 199 -18.82 13.12 53.83
CA GLY A 199 -20.21 13.14 54.29
C GLY A 199 -20.72 11.81 54.82
N ASN A 200 -20.33 11.43 56.04
CA ASN A 200 -21.29 10.77 56.93
C ASN A 200 -20.85 10.91 58.40
N GLY A 201 -21.74 11.48 59.23
CA GLY A 201 -21.59 11.62 60.69
C GLY A 201 -21.58 13.06 61.16
#